data_AF-A0AB35VUS5-F1
#
_entry.id   AF-A0AB35VUS5-F1
#
_cell.length_a   1.000
_cell.length_b   1.000
_cell.length_c   1.000
_cell.angle_alpha   90.00
_cell.angle_beta   90.00
_cell.angle_gamma   90.00
#
_symmetry.space_group_name_H-M   'P 1'
#
loop_
_entity.id
_entity.type
_entity.pdbx_description
1 polymer ?
#
loop_
_entity_poly.entity_id
_entity_poly.type
_entity_poly.pdbx_seq_one_letter_code
_entity_poly.pdbx_strand_id
1 'polypeptide(L)'
;MLNKQGTIIKLIISFFFLLTGCNLSAKTNMSPKKIYELDLTDQGISPEGGGIELKKEKNYCSLILSLYGESGQEKYKFNFKKDNLINTNYLKYRYKNGLIEANNDLDDLIADDSKKSNKGAMELIANKSFVGNKDRQITKKFELYKKKVPKILLDRNCN
;
A
#
# COMPACT_ATOMS: atom_id res chain seq x y z
N MET A 1 -2.98 -22.66 70.41
CA MET A 1 -1.97 -22.68 69.32
C MET A 1 -2.71 -22.64 67.99
N LEU A 2 -2.69 -21.51 67.30
CA LEU A 2 -3.45 -21.31 66.07
C LEU A 2 -2.89 -22.19 64.93
N ASN A 3 -3.83 -22.87 64.27
CA ASN A 3 -3.63 -23.76 63.14
C ASN A 3 -3.01 -23.01 61.95
N LYS A 4 -1.67 -23.01 61.89
CA LYS A 4 -0.85 -22.24 60.94
C LYS A 4 -0.81 -22.85 59.52
N GLN A 5 -1.26 -24.09 59.35
CA GLN A 5 -1.15 -24.82 58.07
C GLN A 5 -2.33 -24.56 57.12
N GLY A 6 -3.54 -24.30 57.64
CA GLY A 6 -4.73 -24.06 56.80
C GLY A 6 -4.74 -22.71 56.08
N THR A 7 -4.05 -21.70 56.61
CA THR A 7 -3.98 -20.34 56.05
C THR A 7 -3.00 -20.21 54.90
N ILE A 8 -1.92 -21.02 54.89
CA ILE A 8 -0.88 -20.96 53.85
C ILE A 8 -1.39 -21.55 52.52
N ILE A 9 -2.18 -22.63 52.57
CA ILE A 9 -2.67 -23.32 51.36
C ILE A 9 -3.69 -22.45 50.60
N LYS A 10 -4.57 -21.72 51.32
CA LYS A 10 -5.54 -20.80 50.68
C LYS A 10 -4.86 -19.61 49.98
N LEU A 11 -3.69 -19.18 50.46
CA LEU A 11 -2.95 -18.06 49.87
C LEU A 11 -2.26 -18.44 48.55
N ILE A 12 -1.79 -19.68 48.43
CA ILE A 12 -1.12 -20.20 47.22
C ILE A 12 -2.13 -20.38 46.07
N ILE A 13 -3.34 -20.84 46.37
CA ILE A 13 -4.38 -21.05 45.34
C ILE A 13 -4.89 -19.72 44.78
N SER A 14 -4.95 -18.67 45.61
CA SER A 14 -5.34 -17.31 45.17
C SER A 14 -4.31 -16.67 44.22
N PHE A 15 -3.02 -16.99 44.38
CA PHE A 15 -1.95 -16.44 43.56
C PHE A 15 -1.87 -17.05 42.15
N PHE A 16 -2.39 -18.27 41.95
CA PHE A 16 -2.41 -18.91 40.63
C PHE A 16 -3.45 -18.34 39.66
N PHE A 17 -4.52 -17.71 40.17
CA PHE A 17 -5.52 -17.04 39.32
C PHE A 17 -5.06 -15.69 38.74
N LEU A 18 -3.99 -15.11 39.28
CA LEU A 18 -3.41 -13.85 38.78
C LEU A 18 -2.39 -14.04 37.65
N LEU A 19 -1.90 -15.27 37.43
CA LEU A 19 -0.85 -15.56 36.44
C LEU A 19 -1.36 -16.04 35.07
N THR A 20 -2.66 -16.30 34.93
CA THR A 20 -3.27 -16.74 33.64
C THR A 20 -3.88 -15.59 32.82
N GLY A 21 -3.76 -14.34 33.29
CA GLY A 21 -4.50 -13.19 32.75
C GLY A 21 -3.83 -12.31 31.68
N CYS A 22 -2.59 -12.57 31.26
CA CYS A 22 -1.88 -11.67 30.32
C CYS A 22 -1.24 -12.40 29.15
N ASN A 23 -2.03 -13.05 28.28
CA ASN A 23 -1.55 -13.47 26.95
C ASN A 23 -2.52 -13.16 25.80
N LEU A 24 -3.59 -12.40 26.04
CA LEU A 24 -4.53 -12.02 24.99
C LEU A 24 -4.35 -10.54 24.64
N SER A 25 -3.46 -10.28 23.69
CA SER A 25 -3.58 -9.25 22.63
C SER A 25 -2.20 -8.86 22.12
N ALA A 26 -1.43 -9.85 21.66
CA ALA A 26 -0.49 -9.55 20.59
C ALA A 26 -1.34 -9.25 19.34
N LYS A 27 -1.71 -7.98 19.13
CA LYS A 27 -2.18 -7.52 17.82
C LYS A 27 -1.05 -7.79 16.85
N THR A 28 -1.03 -8.96 16.23
CA THR A 28 -0.23 -9.20 15.04
C THR A 28 -0.75 -8.20 14.01
N ASN A 29 0.01 -7.13 13.83
CA ASN A 29 -0.13 -6.25 12.68
C ASN A 29 0.31 -7.07 11.47
N MET A 30 -0.56 -7.99 11.05
CA MET A 30 -0.40 -8.77 9.84
C MET A 30 -0.23 -7.75 8.72
N SER A 31 0.98 -7.67 8.22
CA SER A 31 1.33 -6.74 7.15
C SER A 31 0.48 -7.06 5.92
N PRO A 32 0.14 -6.04 5.11
CA PRO A 32 -0.64 -6.26 3.90
C PRO A 32 0.06 -7.30 3.02
N LYS A 33 -0.61 -8.43 2.75
CA LYS A 33 -0.04 -9.50 1.91
C LYS A 33 -0.27 -9.15 0.45
N LYS A 34 0.79 -8.99 -0.33
CA LYS A 34 0.71 -8.92 -1.80
C LYS A 34 0.30 -10.30 -2.33
N ILE A 35 -0.76 -10.33 -3.13
CA ILE A 35 -1.34 -11.57 -3.68
C ILE A 35 -1.11 -11.66 -5.18
N TYR A 36 -1.07 -10.51 -5.85
CA TYR A 36 -0.99 -10.46 -7.30
C TYR A 36 -0.22 -9.21 -7.74
N GLU A 37 0.44 -9.33 -8.87
CA GLU A 37 1.09 -8.27 -9.60
C GLU A 37 0.96 -8.56 -11.09
N LEU A 38 0.78 -7.49 -11.86
CA LEU A 38 0.79 -7.54 -13.30
C LEU A 38 1.49 -6.29 -13.82
N ASP A 39 2.55 -6.52 -14.59
CA ASP A 39 3.18 -5.50 -15.41
C ASP A 39 2.29 -5.21 -16.62
N LEU A 40 2.11 -3.93 -16.91
CA LEU A 40 1.25 -3.40 -17.97
C LEU A 40 2.03 -2.49 -18.92
N THR A 41 3.36 -2.53 -18.91
CA THR A 41 4.22 -1.65 -19.70
C THR A 41 3.88 -1.67 -21.19
N ASP A 42 3.72 -2.87 -21.76
CA ASP A 42 3.44 -3.04 -23.20
C ASP A 42 1.96 -2.81 -23.59
N GLN A 43 1.12 -2.34 -22.67
CA GLN A 43 -0.31 -2.17 -22.90
C GLN A 43 -0.71 -0.73 -23.24
N GLY A 44 0.25 0.17 -23.43
CA GLY A 44 -0.01 1.56 -23.84
C GLY A 44 -0.85 2.35 -22.83
N ILE A 45 -0.80 2.00 -21.55
CA ILE A 45 -1.60 2.65 -20.49
C ILE A 45 -1.03 3.99 -20.03
N SER A 46 0.26 4.22 -20.28
CA SER A 46 1.01 5.46 -20.07
C SER A 46 2.34 5.40 -20.83
N PRO A 47 3.04 6.54 -21.03
CA PRO A 47 4.23 6.60 -21.88
C PRO A 47 5.35 5.63 -21.48
N GLU A 48 5.63 5.53 -20.17
CA GLU A 48 6.69 4.67 -19.62
C GLU A 48 6.12 3.38 -19.00
N GLY A 49 4.89 3.03 -19.35
CA GLY A 49 4.24 1.84 -18.83
C GLY A 49 3.71 1.97 -17.41
N GLY A 50 3.39 0.85 -16.79
CA GLY A 50 2.72 0.84 -15.50
C GLY A 50 2.44 -0.58 -15.01
N GLY A 51 1.77 -0.69 -13.88
CA GLY A 51 1.47 -1.99 -13.30
C GLY A 51 0.35 -1.93 -12.27
N ILE A 52 -0.22 -3.09 -11.98
CA ILE A 52 -1.18 -3.25 -10.90
C ILE A 52 -0.68 -4.23 -9.85
N GLU A 53 -0.97 -3.95 -8.59
CA GLU A 53 -0.75 -4.87 -7.47
C GLU A 53 -2.06 -5.09 -6.72
N LEU A 54 -2.35 -6.33 -6.34
CA LEU A 54 -3.43 -6.65 -5.39
C LEU A 54 -2.85 -6.99 -4.03
N LYS A 55 -3.32 -6.30 -2.98
CA LYS A 55 -2.96 -6.57 -1.59
C LYS A 55 -4.19 -6.93 -0.78
N LYS A 56 -4.09 -8.00 0.01
CA LYS A 56 -5.07 -8.33 1.04
C LYS A 56 -4.74 -7.57 2.32
N GLU A 57 -5.70 -6.76 2.71
CA GLU A 57 -5.77 -6.13 4.02
C GLU A 57 -6.73 -6.95 4.89
N LYS A 58 -6.69 -6.79 6.22
CA LYS A 58 -7.51 -7.61 7.13
C LYS A 58 -8.99 -7.68 6.69
N ASN A 59 -9.61 -6.52 6.44
CA ASN A 59 -11.05 -6.41 6.20
C ASN A 59 -11.44 -6.01 4.76
N TYR A 60 -10.47 -5.73 3.90
CA TYR A 60 -10.68 -5.22 2.53
C TYR A 60 -9.51 -5.63 1.63
N CYS A 61 -9.58 -5.28 0.35
CA CYS A 61 -8.46 -5.40 -0.59
C CYS A 61 -8.05 -4.04 -1.13
N SER A 62 -6.76 -3.91 -1.43
CA SER A 62 -6.21 -2.75 -2.12
C SER A 62 -5.78 -3.16 -3.52
N LEU A 63 -6.38 -2.58 -4.55
CA LEU A 63 -5.84 -2.60 -5.91
C LEU A 63 -5.02 -1.33 -6.09
N ILE A 64 -3.71 -1.49 -6.28
CA ILE A 64 -2.79 -0.39 -6.52
C ILE A 64 -2.52 -0.34 -8.01
N LEU A 65 -2.73 0.81 -8.64
CA LEU A 65 -2.32 1.09 -10.01
C LEU A 65 -1.20 2.12 -9.97
N SER A 66 -0.08 1.80 -10.60
CA SER A 66 1.04 2.71 -10.84
C SER A 66 1.13 2.98 -12.34
N LEU A 67 1.17 4.25 -12.72
CA LEU A 67 1.37 4.71 -14.10
C LEU A 67 2.64 5.55 -14.13
N TYR A 68 3.53 5.22 -15.05
CA TYR A 68 4.80 5.90 -15.26
C TYR A 68 4.72 6.70 -16.57
N GLY A 69 5.17 7.94 -16.53
CA GLY A 69 5.31 8.79 -17.71
C GLY A 69 6.61 9.57 -17.66
N GLU A 70 6.95 10.21 -18.77
CA GLU A 70 8.20 10.97 -18.95
C GLU A 70 8.42 12.03 -17.87
N SER A 71 7.37 12.75 -17.48
CA SER A 71 7.46 13.87 -16.54
C SER A 71 7.15 13.49 -15.09
N GLY A 72 6.78 12.24 -14.81
CA GLY A 72 6.39 11.84 -13.46
C GLY A 72 5.57 10.55 -13.36
N GLN A 73 4.89 10.38 -12.24
CA GLN A 73 4.17 9.15 -11.92
C GLN A 73 2.80 9.44 -11.31
N GLU A 74 1.83 8.58 -11.61
CA GLU A 74 0.51 8.60 -11.00
C GLU A 74 0.26 7.28 -10.28
N LYS A 75 -0.23 7.37 -9.04
CA LYS A 75 -0.54 6.21 -8.21
C LYS A 75 -1.95 6.29 -7.68
N TYR A 76 -2.72 5.23 -7.92
CA TYR A 76 -4.06 5.05 -7.36
C TYR A 76 -4.04 3.85 -6.42
N LYS A 77 -4.57 4.02 -5.21
CA LYS A 77 -4.86 2.91 -4.28
C LYS A 77 -6.37 2.83 -4.10
N PHE A 78 -6.99 1.89 -4.80
CA PHE A 78 -8.41 1.58 -4.69
C PHE A 78 -8.62 0.60 -3.54
N ASN A 79 -9.25 1.06 -2.46
CA ASN A 79 -9.61 0.20 -1.33
C ASN A 79 -11.05 -0.27 -1.51
N PHE A 80 -11.28 -1.59 -1.53
CA PHE A 80 -12.57 -2.15 -1.88
C PHE A 80 -12.87 -3.43 -1.11
N LYS A 81 -14.16 -3.78 -1.03
CA LYS A 81 -14.64 -5.07 -0.51
C LYS A 81 -15.65 -5.64 -1.50
N LYS A 82 -15.43 -6.86 -2.01
CA LYS A 82 -16.18 -7.41 -3.14
C LYS A 82 -16.17 -6.45 -4.34
N ASP A 83 -17.33 -5.94 -4.73
CA ASP A 83 -17.52 -4.98 -5.82
C ASP A 83 -17.70 -3.54 -5.33
N ASN A 84 -17.66 -3.33 -4.02
CA ASN A 84 -17.86 -2.01 -3.42
C ASN A 84 -16.52 -1.31 -3.21
N LEU A 85 -16.25 -0.28 -4.00
CA LEU A 85 -15.18 0.67 -3.76
C LEU A 85 -15.51 1.46 -2.48
N ILE A 86 -14.58 1.46 -1.53
CA ILE A 86 -14.70 2.16 -0.23
C ILE A 86 -14.13 3.57 -0.37
N ASN A 87 -12.90 3.65 -0.87
CA ASN A 87 -12.24 4.91 -1.21
C ASN A 87 -11.11 4.68 -2.21
N THR A 88 -10.62 5.77 -2.79
CA THR A 88 -9.42 5.80 -3.62
C THR A 88 -8.49 6.88 -3.15
N ASN A 89 -7.23 6.54 -2.89
CA ASN A 89 -6.18 7.52 -2.68
C ASN A 89 -5.42 7.71 -3.99
N TYR A 90 -5.28 8.96 -4.42
CA TYR A 90 -4.59 9.35 -5.64
C TYR A 90 -3.40 10.23 -5.30
N LEU A 91 -2.23 9.83 -5.79
CA LEU A 91 -0.99 10.58 -5.68
C LEU A 91 -0.45 10.84 -7.08
N LYS A 92 0.01 12.06 -7.32
CA LYS A 92 0.75 12.42 -8.53
C LYS A 92 2.09 13.02 -8.16
N TYR A 93 3.12 12.50 -8.77
CA TYR A 93 4.50 12.95 -8.61
C TYR A 93 5.01 13.52 -9.92
N ARG A 94 5.89 14.51 -9.82
CA ARG A 94 6.67 15.09 -10.92
C ARG A 94 8.14 14.76 -10.70
N TYR A 95 8.85 14.37 -11.76
CA TYR A 95 10.32 14.26 -11.68
C TYR A 95 10.93 15.65 -11.66
N LYS A 96 11.84 15.89 -10.72
CA LYS A 96 12.48 17.22 -10.58
C LYS A 96 13.36 17.57 -11.78
N ASN A 97 13.86 16.56 -12.50
CA ASN A 97 14.72 16.70 -13.67
C ASN A 97 14.03 16.26 -14.98
N GLY A 98 12.70 16.11 -14.99
CA GLY A 98 11.94 15.64 -16.16
C GLY A 98 11.84 16.66 -17.31
N LEU A 99 12.40 17.85 -17.11
CA LEU A 99 12.80 18.75 -18.18
C LEU A 99 14.30 18.59 -18.30
N ILE A 100 14.75 17.73 -19.21
CA ILE A 100 16.09 17.90 -19.77
C ILE A 100 16.02 19.28 -20.45
N GLU A 101 16.64 20.28 -19.83
CA GLU A 101 16.99 21.51 -20.56
C GLU A 101 17.72 21.06 -21.82
N ALA A 102 17.12 21.41 -22.97
CA ALA A 102 17.61 21.00 -24.26
C ALA A 102 19.07 21.45 -24.44
N ASN A 103 19.89 20.47 -24.79
CA ASN A 103 21.23 20.56 -25.35
C ASN A 103 22.35 20.94 -24.38
N ASN A 104 23.39 20.11 -24.36
CA ASN A 104 24.39 20.16 -25.44
C ASN A 104 24.97 18.75 -25.61
N ASP A 105 25.97 18.60 -26.44
CA ASP A 105 27.05 17.61 -26.31
C ASP A 105 27.72 17.63 -24.89
N LEU A 106 26.94 17.61 -23.80
CA LEU A 106 27.31 18.18 -22.50
C LEU A 106 27.65 17.14 -21.45
N ASP A 107 27.16 15.91 -21.56
CA ASP A 107 27.50 14.85 -20.60
C ASP A 107 28.94 14.32 -20.81
N ASP A 108 29.48 14.40 -22.03
CA ASP A 108 30.91 14.19 -22.30
C ASP A 108 31.79 15.41 -21.88
N LEU A 109 31.19 16.58 -21.61
CA LEU A 109 31.83 17.79 -21.06
C LEU A 109 31.70 17.91 -19.53
N ILE A 110 30.88 17.07 -18.89
CA ILE A 110 30.72 17.06 -17.44
C ILE A 110 31.46 15.84 -16.89
N ALA A 111 32.79 15.94 -16.95
CA ALA A 111 33.67 15.15 -16.10
C ALA A 111 33.69 15.78 -14.70
N ASP A 112 32.63 15.64 -13.90
CA ASP A 112 32.84 15.75 -12.46
C ASP A 112 31.83 14.99 -11.60
N ASP A 113 32.41 14.12 -10.78
CA ASP A 113 31.84 13.21 -9.80
C ASP A 113 31.43 13.97 -8.52
N SER A 114 30.73 15.10 -8.65
CA SER A 114 30.41 15.92 -7.48
C SER A 114 29.02 16.56 -7.51
N LYS A 115 28.05 15.83 -6.95
CA LYS A 115 27.28 16.26 -5.75
C LYS A 115 26.16 15.28 -5.43
N LYS A 116 26.36 14.50 -4.36
CA LYS A 116 25.29 13.88 -3.58
C LYS A 116 24.30 14.97 -3.12
N SER A 117 23.19 15.11 -3.83
CA SER A 117 21.97 15.78 -3.34
C SER A 117 20.88 14.73 -3.15
N ASN A 118 20.90 14.07 -2.00
CA ASN A 118 19.83 13.20 -1.53
C ASN A 118 18.62 14.05 -1.05
N LYS A 119 18.01 14.81 -1.96
CA LYS A 119 16.70 15.45 -1.75
C LYS A 119 15.70 15.01 -2.82
N GLY A 120 15.32 13.73 -2.76
CA GLY A 120 14.15 13.12 -3.41
C GLY A 120 13.96 13.45 -4.90
N ALA A 121 14.24 12.47 -5.77
CA ALA A 121 14.10 12.58 -7.23
C ALA A 121 12.69 12.98 -7.75
N MET A 122 11.69 12.99 -6.85
CA MET A 122 10.30 13.30 -7.16
C MET A 122 9.73 14.37 -6.23
N GLU A 123 8.81 15.15 -6.77
CA GLU A 123 8.00 16.13 -6.06
C GLU A 123 6.53 15.67 -6.07
N LEU A 124 5.88 15.66 -4.91
CA LEU A 124 4.43 15.38 -4.82
C LEU A 124 3.64 16.61 -5.26
N ILE A 125 2.93 16.51 -6.38
CA ILE A 125 2.16 17.61 -6.97
C ILE A 125 0.64 17.45 -6.80
N ALA A 126 0.16 16.23 -6.50
CA ALA A 126 -1.24 16.04 -6.10
C ALA A 126 -1.38 14.94 -5.06
N ASN A 127 -2.24 15.19 -4.06
CA ASN A 127 -2.70 14.22 -3.08
C ASN A 127 -4.19 14.40 -2.89
N LYS A 128 -4.99 13.47 -3.43
CA LYS A 128 -6.45 13.52 -3.40
C LYS A 128 -7.00 12.21 -2.87
N SER A 129 -8.16 12.28 -2.20
CA SER A 129 -8.92 11.10 -1.80
C SER A 129 -10.34 11.20 -2.33
N PHE A 130 -10.87 10.08 -2.80
CA PHE A 130 -12.22 9.96 -3.34
C PHE A 130 -12.99 8.94 -2.51
N VAL A 131 -14.21 9.29 -2.10
CA VAL A 131 -15.05 8.41 -1.29
C VAL A 131 -15.96 7.59 -2.19
N GLY A 132 -15.88 6.27 -2.03
CA GLY A 132 -16.68 5.28 -2.75
C GLY A 132 -16.76 5.52 -4.25
N ASN A 133 -17.97 5.40 -4.79
CA ASN A 133 -18.26 5.52 -6.23
C ASN A 133 -18.76 6.91 -6.65
N LYS A 134 -18.47 7.96 -5.87
CA LYS A 134 -18.96 9.31 -6.17
C LYS A 134 -18.33 9.91 -7.43
N ASP A 135 -17.05 9.63 -7.67
CA ASP A 135 -16.35 10.09 -8.87
C ASP A 135 -16.42 9.03 -9.97
N ARG A 136 -17.17 9.35 -11.04
CA ARG A 136 -17.41 8.43 -12.15
C ARG A 136 -16.13 8.02 -12.87
N GLN A 137 -15.14 8.90 -12.98
CA GLN A 137 -13.89 8.60 -13.68
C GLN A 137 -13.02 7.66 -12.84
N ILE A 138 -12.98 7.88 -11.52
CA ILE A 138 -12.30 7.00 -10.58
C ILE A 138 -12.95 5.61 -10.56
N THR A 139 -14.28 5.52 -10.50
CA THR A 139 -14.99 4.23 -10.53
C THR A 139 -14.75 3.50 -11.84
N LYS A 140 -14.81 4.17 -13.00
CA LYS A 140 -14.48 3.55 -14.29
C LYS A 140 -13.07 3.00 -14.31
N LYS A 141 -12.10 3.76 -13.79
CA LYS A 141 -10.70 3.32 -13.70
C LYS A 141 -10.58 2.09 -12.78
N PHE A 142 -11.20 2.11 -11.61
CA PHE A 142 -11.23 0.95 -10.71
C PHE A 142 -11.76 -0.32 -11.40
N GLU A 143 -12.94 -0.25 -12.02
CA GLU A 143 -13.55 -1.40 -12.69
C GLU A 143 -12.71 -1.93 -13.85
N LEU A 144 -12.10 -1.04 -14.63
CA LEU A 144 -11.23 -1.41 -15.74
C LEU A 144 -10.03 -2.25 -15.26
N TYR A 145 -9.33 -1.78 -14.23
CA TYR A 145 -8.12 -2.46 -13.74
C TYR A 145 -8.43 -3.65 -12.85
N LYS A 146 -9.55 -3.66 -12.13
CA LYS A 146 -10.00 -4.83 -11.38
C LYS A 146 -10.26 -6.03 -12.30
N LYS A 147 -10.80 -5.81 -13.50
CA LYS A 147 -11.01 -6.87 -14.51
C LYS A 147 -9.72 -7.53 -15.01
N LYS A 148 -8.56 -6.87 -14.87
CA LYS A 148 -7.25 -7.44 -15.22
C LYS A 148 -6.71 -8.39 -14.15
N VAL A 149 -7.32 -8.44 -12.96
CA VAL A 149 -6.96 -9.39 -11.91
C VAL A 149 -7.71 -10.71 -12.12
N PRO A 150 -7.04 -11.88 -12.01
CA PRO A 150 -7.69 -13.17 -12.11
C PRO A 150 -8.85 -13.31 -11.12
N LYS A 151 -10.04 -13.66 -11.63
CA LYS A 151 -11.27 -13.78 -10.83
C LYS A 151 -11.11 -14.70 -9.62
N ILE A 152 -10.40 -15.82 -9.78
CA ILE A 152 -10.14 -16.77 -8.67
C ILE A 152 -9.38 -16.13 -7.50
N LEU A 153 -8.49 -15.16 -7.77
CA LEU A 153 -7.77 -14.45 -6.72
C LEU A 153 -8.66 -13.44 -6.01
N LEU A 154 -9.56 -12.77 -6.75
CA LEU A 154 -10.56 -11.87 -6.18
C LEU A 154 -11.53 -12.64 -5.29
N ASP A 155 -12.07 -13.76 -5.78
CA ASP A 155 -13.06 -14.57 -5.06
C ASP A 155 -12.47 -15.17 -3.76
N ARG A 156 -11.21 -15.63 -3.80
CA ARG A 156 -10.56 -16.25 -2.64
C ARG A 156 -10.14 -15.25 -1.56
N ASN A 157 -9.78 -14.02 -1.93
CA ASN A 157 -9.12 -13.09 -1.01
C ASN A 157 -9.93 -11.82 -0.72
N CYS A 158 -10.75 -11.36 -1.66
CA CYS A 158 -11.34 -10.02 -1.65
C CYS A 158 -12.87 -10.01 -1.57
N ASN A 159 -13.51 -11.17 -1.72
CA ASN A 159 -14.95 -11.35 -1.54
C ASN A 159 -15.31 -11.76 -0.11
#